data_AF-A0A0G3H3E4-F1
#
_entry.id   AF-A0A0G3H3E4-F1
#
_cell.length_a   1.000
_cell.length_b   1.000
_cell.length_c   1.000
_cell.angle_alpha   90.00
_cell.angle_beta   90.00
_cell.angle_gamma   90.00
#
_symmetry.space_group_name_H-M   'P 1'
#
loop_
_entity.id
_entity.type
_entity.pdbx_description
1 polymer ?
#
loop_
_entity_poly.entity_id
_entity_poly.type
_entity_poly.pdbx_seq_one_letter_code
_entity_poly.pdbx_strand_id
1 'polypeptide(L)'
;MGYFAGWELIDGEWNLSDPGIGPEEDWMFSIADTFLFSIDIAPEDGEAVTYFFGTNPALVYDLDPAEVPANNLEEFVSFFSARYPGREEAIKEFVETYASLPTDTEDKYQSPQEAGPELGVAWCTALGITPPEELG
;
A
#
# COMPACT_ATOMS: atom_id res chain seq x y z
N MET A 1 3.01 7.07 -20.25
CA MET A 1 3.48 5.85 -19.55
C MET A 1 3.59 6.26 -18.10
N GLY A 2 2.65 5.80 -17.28
CA GLY A 2 2.76 5.97 -15.83
C GLY A 2 4.02 5.25 -15.38
N TYR A 3 4.85 5.94 -14.60
CA TYR A 3 5.93 5.26 -13.89
C TYR A 3 5.25 4.50 -12.75
N PHE A 4 5.30 3.17 -12.83
CA PHE A 4 4.99 2.33 -11.69
C PHE A 4 6.32 1.96 -11.06
N ALA A 5 6.52 2.36 -9.82
CA ALA A 5 7.68 1.97 -9.03
C ALA A 5 7.19 1.10 -7.87
N GLY A 6 7.76 -0.09 -7.74
CA GLY A 6 7.55 -1.00 -6.61
C GLY A 6 8.75 -0.96 -5.68
N TRP A 7 8.51 -0.86 -4.38
CA TRP A 7 9.53 -0.94 -3.34
C TRP A 7 9.27 -2.13 -2.42
N GLU A 8 10.35 -2.86 -2.21
CA GLU A 8 10.42 -4.09 -1.43
C GLU A 8 11.44 -3.94 -0.31
N LEU A 9 11.14 -4.48 0.88
CA LEU A 9 12.02 -4.38 2.03
C LEU A 9 12.67 -5.74 2.32
N ILE A 10 13.86 -5.95 1.75
CA ILE A 10 14.64 -7.19 1.84
C ILE A 10 15.77 -7.00 2.83
N ASP A 11 15.85 -7.85 3.85
CA ASP A 11 16.94 -7.83 4.84
C ASP A 11 17.19 -6.44 5.47
N GLY A 12 16.15 -5.60 5.53
CA GLY A 12 16.20 -4.25 6.07
C GLY A 12 16.66 -3.16 5.09
N GLU A 13 16.82 -3.47 3.81
CA GLU A 13 17.17 -2.55 2.73
C GLU A 13 16.04 -2.43 1.70
N TRP A 14 15.78 -1.21 1.24
CA TRP A 14 14.80 -0.96 0.17
C TRP A 14 15.38 -1.33 -1.18
N ASN A 15 14.64 -2.15 -1.92
CA ASN A 15 14.96 -2.54 -3.28
C ASN A 15 13.86 -2.03 -4.20
N LEU A 16 14.28 -1.35 -5.28
CA LEU A 16 13.38 -0.90 -6.34
C LEU A 16 13.22 -2.03 -7.36
N SER A 17 11.98 -2.45 -7.59
CA SER A 17 11.62 -3.52 -8.51
C SER A 17 10.44 -3.14 -9.40
N ASP A 18 10.17 -3.97 -10.41
CA ASP A 18 8.91 -3.88 -11.15
C ASP A 18 7.75 -4.19 -10.18
N PRO A 19 6.61 -3.48 -10.26
CA PRO A 19 5.44 -3.78 -9.43
C PRO A 19 4.99 -5.23 -9.57
N GLY A 20 4.75 -5.89 -8.44
CA GLY A 20 4.48 -7.32 -8.32
C GLY A 20 5.50 -7.96 -7.37
N ILE A 21 5.02 -8.73 -6.40
CA ILE A 21 5.87 -9.28 -5.33
C ILE A 21 6.92 -10.20 -5.95
N GLY A 22 8.18 -9.89 -5.68
CA GLY A 22 9.35 -10.64 -6.09
C GLY A 22 9.36 -12.07 -5.52
N PRO A 23 10.14 -12.97 -6.12
CA PRO A 23 10.14 -14.40 -5.78
C PRO A 23 10.65 -14.73 -4.36
N GLU A 24 11.18 -13.76 -3.61
CA GLU A 24 11.79 -13.95 -2.29
C GLU A 24 10.97 -13.33 -1.12
N GLU A 25 9.78 -12.75 -1.38
CA GLU A 25 9.11 -11.87 -0.40
C GLU A 25 7.63 -12.11 -0.16
N ASP A 26 7.17 -11.60 1.00
CA ASP A 26 5.77 -11.71 1.45
C ASP A 26 4.95 -10.42 1.21
N TRP A 27 5.58 -9.27 0.90
CA TRP A 27 4.87 -8.01 0.63
C TRP A 27 5.73 -6.95 -0.06
N MET A 28 5.09 -6.02 -0.76
CA MET A 28 5.71 -4.81 -1.33
C MET A 28 4.73 -3.63 -1.29
N PHE A 29 5.21 -2.42 -1.49
CA PHE A 29 4.33 -1.30 -1.84
C PHE A 29 4.69 -0.70 -3.19
N SER A 30 3.69 -0.16 -3.89
CA SER A 30 3.85 0.45 -5.21
C SER A 30 3.20 1.81 -5.26
N ILE A 31 3.79 2.72 -6.04
CA ILE A 31 3.20 4.02 -6.36
C ILE A 31 3.03 4.12 -7.88
N ALA A 32 1.80 4.42 -8.31
CA ALA A 32 1.44 4.62 -9.70
C ALA A 32 0.90 6.03 -9.94
N ASP A 33 1.31 6.61 -11.08
CA ASP A 33 0.86 7.92 -11.57
C ASP A 33 0.94 9.04 -10.52
N THR A 34 1.82 8.94 -9.52
CA THR A 34 2.00 9.89 -8.39
C THR A 34 0.84 9.99 -7.39
N PHE A 35 -0.30 9.35 -7.62
CA PHE A 35 -1.49 9.49 -6.76
C PHE A 35 -1.94 8.17 -6.14
N LEU A 36 -1.71 7.05 -6.84
CA LEU A 36 -2.18 5.75 -6.41
C LEU A 36 -1.09 5.05 -5.60
N PHE A 37 -1.40 4.74 -4.34
CA PHE A 37 -0.55 3.96 -3.47
C PHE A 37 -1.21 2.59 -3.22
N SER A 38 -0.47 1.51 -3.44
CA SER A 38 -0.94 0.16 -3.17
C SER A 38 0.10 -0.65 -2.41
N ILE A 39 -0.37 -1.64 -1.65
CA ILE A 39 0.47 -2.60 -0.95
C ILE A 39 0.01 -3.99 -1.37
N ASP A 40 0.92 -4.77 -1.94
CA ASP A 40 0.67 -6.15 -2.29
C ASP A 40 1.19 -7.05 -1.17
N ILE A 41 0.41 -8.07 -0.79
CA ILE A 41 0.81 -9.11 0.18
C ILE A 41 0.71 -10.48 -0.48
N ALA A 42 1.77 -11.29 -0.40
CA ALA A 42 1.80 -12.69 -0.79
C ALA A 42 1.84 -13.56 0.48
N PRO A 43 0.72 -14.14 0.92
CA PRO A 43 0.76 -15.16 1.96
C PRO A 43 1.41 -16.45 1.43
N GLU A 44 2.11 -17.21 2.29
CA GLU A 44 2.93 -18.40 1.93
C GLU A 44 2.25 -19.44 1.00
N ASP A 45 0.92 -19.50 0.98
CA ASP A 45 0.13 -20.47 0.21
C ASP A 45 -0.91 -19.83 -0.74
N GLY A 46 -0.83 -18.52 -0.99
CA GLY A 46 -1.87 -17.78 -1.72
C GLY A 46 -1.37 -16.96 -2.90
N GLU A 47 -2.33 -16.50 -3.70
CA GLU A 47 -2.09 -15.45 -4.69
C GLU A 47 -1.84 -14.12 -3.98
N ALA A 48 -1.03 -13.26 -4.59
CA ALA A 48 -0.80 -11.91 -4.07
C ALA A 48 -2.11 -11.12 -4.02
N VAL A 49 -2.31 -10.37 -2.93
CA VAL A 49 -3.49 -9.56 -2.67
C VAL A 49 -3.10 -8.10 -2.61
N THR A 50 -3.69 -7.27 -3.47
CA THR A 50 -3.41 -5.82 -3.58
C THR A 50 -4.37 -4.99 -2.73
N TYR A 51 -3.85 -4.16 -1.84
CA TYR A 51 -4.61 -3.22 -1.04
C TYR A 51 -4.35 -1.80 -1.50
N PHE A 52 -5.40 -1.03 -1.77
CA PHE A 52 -5.29 0.36 -2.23
C PHE A 52 -5.51 1.35 -1.08
N PHE A 53 -4.76 2.45 -1.11
CA PHE A 53 -4.79 3.48 -0.09
C PHE A 53 -4.79 4.87 -0.71
N GLY A 54 -5.48 5.81 -0.06
CA GLY A 54 -5.67 7.18 -0.51
C GLY A 54 -6.71 7.28 -1.60
N THR A 55 -6.42 6.72 -2.77
CA THR A 55 -7.27 6.82 -3.95
C THR A 55 -7.82 5.47 -4.38
N ASN A 56 -9.12 5.47 -4.69
CA ASN A 56 -9.77 4.34 -5.34
C ASN A 56 -9.33 4.30 -6.82
N PRO A 57 -8.74 3.18 -7.30
CA PRO A 57 -8.31 3.07 -8.71
C PRO A 57 -9.46 3.27 -9.72
N ALA A 58 -10.72 3.00 -9.35
CA ALA A 58 -11.87 3.28 -10.20
C ALA A 58 -12.02 4.78 -10.51
N LEU A 59 -11.60 5.67 -9.60
CA LEU A 59 -11.67 7.13 -9.80
C LEU A 59 -10.58 7.64 -10.74
N VAL A 60 -9.42 6.97 -10.81
CA VAL A 60 -8.27 7.38 -11.62
C VAL A 60 -8.34 6.80 -13.02
N TYR A 61 -8.70 5.52 -13.11
CA TYR A 61 -8.65 4.75 -14.35
C TYR A 61 -10.03 4.54 -15.00
N ASP A 62 -11.09 5.14 -14.44
CA ASP A 62 -12.48 4.99 -14.91
C ASP A 62 -12.89 3.50 -15.03
N LEU A 63 -12.44 2.69 -14.06
CA LEU A 63 -12.75 1.27 -13.96
C LEU A 63 -14.10 1.06 -13.27
N ASP A 64 -14.75 -0.07 -13.54
CA ASP A 64 -15.94 -0.45 -12.78
C ASP A 64 -15.55 -0.66 -11.30
N PRO A 65 -16.21 -0.01 -10.33
CA PRO A 65 -15.95 -0.24 -8.90
C PRO A 65 -16.01 -1.72 -8.49
N ALA A 66 -16.77 -2.56 -9.20
CA ALA A 66 -16.81 -4.00 -8.96
C ALA A 66 -15.50 -4.74 -9.31
N GLU A 67 -14.63 -4.12 -10.10
CA GLU A 67 -13.30 -4.62 -10.45
C GLU A 67 -12.24 -4.24 -9.40
N VAL A 68 -12.57 -3.36 -8.46
CA VAL A 68 -11.69 -2.98 -7.36
C VAL A 68 -11.78 -4.05 -6.26
N PRO A 69 -10.65 -4.60 -5.80
CA PRO A 69 -10.66 -5.63 -4.76
C PRO A 69 -11.29 -5.14 -3.44
N ALA A 70 -12.29 -5.87 -2.92
CA ALA A 70 -12.88 -5.65 -1.60
C ALA A 70 -12.16 -6.47 -0.52
N ASN A 71 -10.85 -6.24 -0.36
CA ASN A 71 -10.00 -7.11 0.44
C ASN A 71 -10.23 -6.97 1.95
N ASN A 72 -9.93 -8.04 2.70
CA ASN A 72 -10.11 -8.08 4.14
C ASN A 72 -9.04 -7.24 4.85
N LEU A 73 -9.43 -6.08 5.38
CA LEU A 73 -8.54 -5.17 6.10
C LEU A 73 -8.08 -5.74 7.45
N GLU A 74 -8.84 -6.62 8.09
CA GLU A 74 -8.42 -7.28 9.33
C GLU A 74 -7.24 -8.23 9.07
N GLU A 75 -7.25 -8.93 7.93
CA GLU A 75 -6.14 -9.79 7.50
C GLU A 75 -4.89 -8.97 7.21
N PHE A 76 -5.02 -7.80 6.55
CA PHE A 76 -3.93 -6.87 6.33
C PHE A 76 -3.29 -6.42 7.65
N VAL A 77 -4.11 -5.95 8.60
CA VAL A 77 -3.64 -5.52 9.92
C VAL A 77 -2.95 -6.67 10.65
N SER A 78 -3.53 -7.87 10.62
CA SER A 78 -2.96 -9.06 11.25
C SER A 78 -1.59 -9.42 10.64
N PHE A 79 -1.47 -9.37 9.31
CA PHE A 79 -0.24 -9.69 8.58
C PHE A 79 0.92 -8.79 9.01
N PHE A 80 0.69 -7.47 9.05
CA PHE A 80 1.72 -6.50 9.42
C PHE A 80 1.98 -6.44 10.93
N SER A 81 0.95 -6.60 11.76
CA SER A 81 1.13 -6.60 13.22
C SER A 81 1.97 -7.78 13.71
N ALA A 82 1.90 -8.93 13.02
CA ALA A 82 2.77 -10.07 13.29
C ALA A 82 4.24 -9.79 12.95
N ARG A 83 4.50 -9.05 11.87
CA ARG A 83 5.86 -8.70 11.39
C ARG A 83 6.47 -7.52 12.13
N TYR A 84 5.64 -6.59 12.61
CA TYR A 84 6.05 -5.38 13.31
C TYR A 84 5.42 -5.30 14.71
N PRO A 85 5.90 -6.11 15.68
CA PRO A 85 5.34 -6.12 17.03
C PRO A 85 5.39 -4.74 17.69
N GLY A 86 4.27 -4.32 18.29
CA GLY A 86 4.14 -3.01 18.94
C GLY A 86 3.75 -1.86 18.02
N ARG A 87 3.51 -2.12 16.73
CA ARG A 87 3.01 -1.12 15.76
C ARG A 87 1.53 -1.27 15.41
N GLU A 88 0.84 -2.24 15.99
CA GLU A 88 -0.56 -2.57 15.67
C GLU A 88 -1.51 -1.35 15.69
N GLU A 89 -1.41 -0.50 16.71
CA GLU A 89 -2.27 0.69 16.82
C GLU A 89 -2.02 1.69 15.67
N ALA A 90 -0.74 1.94 15.34
CA ALA A 90 -0.37 2.83 14.23
C ALA A 90 -0.76 2.25 12.87
N ILE A 91 -0.64 0.93 12.70
CA ILE A 91 -1.09 0.23 11.48
C ILE A 91 -2.60 0.36 11.32
N LYS A 92 -3.37 0.14 12.40
CA LYS A 92 -4.83 0.31 12.39
C LYS A 92 -5.23 1.74 12.05
N GLU A 93 -4.58 2.72 12.67
CA GLU A 93 -4.84 4.14 12.39
C GLU A 93 -4.60 4.48 10.91
N PHE A 94 -3.49 3.99 10.33
CA PHE A 94 -3.21 4.16 8.91
C PHE A 94 -4.31 3.55 8.02
N VAL A 95 -4.70 2.30 8.30
CA VAL A 95 -5.73 1.58 7.54
C VAL A 95 -7.08 2.29 7.66
N GLU A 96 -7.49 2.68 8.87
CA GLU A 96 -8.76 3.39 9.10
C GLU A 96 -8.81 4.74 8.39
N THR A 97 -7.67 5.42 8.30
CA THR A 97 -7.57 6.75 7.68
C THR A 97 -7.53 6.66 6.16
N TYR A 98 -6.73 5.75 5.61
CA TYR A 98 -6.36 5.80 4.20
C TYR A 98 -6.84 4.63 3.36
N ALA A 99 -7.36 3.53 3.93
CA ALA A 99 -7.80 2.41 3.12
C ALA A 99 -8.90 2.83 2.15
N SER A 100 -8.69 2.52 0.87
CA SER A 100 -9.67 2.75 -0.17
C SER A 100 -10.51 1.50 -0.38
N LEU A 101 -11.82 1.67 -0.33
CA LEU A 101 -12.81 0.63 -0.54
C LEU A 101 -13.43 0.79 -1.93
N PRO A 102 -13.88 -0.32 -2.55
CA PRO A 102 -14.57 -0.27 -3.84
C PRO A 102 -15.78 0.67 -3.86
N THR A 103 -16.44 0.87 -2.73
CA THR A 103 -17.61 1.74 -2.58
C THR A 103 -17.28 3.23 -2.43
N ASP A 104 -16.00 3.58 -2.28
CA ASP A 104 -15.61 4.97 -2.10
C ASP A 104 -15.76 5.76 -3.39
N THR A 105 -16.38 6.94 -3.28
CA THR A 105 -16.63 7.86 -4.39
C THR A 105 -15.74 9.10 -4.35
N GLU A 106 -14.93 9.24 -3.30
CA GLU A 106 -14.01 10.35 -3.05
C GLU A 106 -12.68 9.79 -2.54
N ASP A 107 -11.59 10.53 -2.75
CA ASP A 107 -10.29 10.19 -2.19
C ASP A 107 -10.29 10.32 -0.66
N LYS A 108 -9.49 9.48 0.02
CA LYS A 108 -9.36 9.43 1.48
C LYS A 108 -8.27 10.35 2.04
N TYR A 109 -7.34 10.83 1.21
CA TYR A 109 -6.34 11.81 1.65
C TYR A 109 -6.96 13.21 1.79
N GLN A 110 -6.41 14.03 2.68
CA GLN A 110 -6.91 15.38 2.97
C GLN A 110 -6.37 16.42 1.99
N SER A 111 -5.27 16.12 1.29
CA SER A 111 -4.73 16.95 0.22
C SER A 111 -4.08 16.12 -0.90
N PRO A 112 -4.01 16.62 -2.15
CA PRO A 112 -3.31 15.93 -3.24
C PRO A 112 -1.80 15.72 -3.01
N GLN A 113 -1.21 16.45 -2.05
CA GLN A 113 0.20 16.26 -1.68
C GLN A 113 0.39 14.95 -0.90
N GLU A 114 -0.61 14.58 -0.10
CA GLU A 114 -0.59 13.34 0.67
C GLU A 114 -0.68 12.09 -0.20
N ALA A 115 -1.05 12.20 -1.48
CA ALA A 115 -1.19 11.05 -2.37
C ALA A 115 0.17 10.39 -2.70
N GLY A 116 0.14 9.12 -3.12
CA GLY A 116 1.31 8.40 -3.63
C GLY A 116 2.52 8.39 -2.67
N PRO A 117 3.61 9.14 -2.94
CA PRO A 117 4.84 9.12 -2.11
C PRO A 117 4.62 9.45 -0.63
N GLU A 118 3.78 10.44 -0.31
CA GLU A 118 3.54 10.81 1.09
C GLU A 118 2.79 9.70 1.85
N LEU A 119 1.89 8.96 1.19
CA LEU A 119 1.31 7.74 1.77
C LEU A 119 2.36 6.65 2.00
N GLY A 120 3.32 6.50 1.08
CA GLY A 120 4.46 5.58 1.27
C GLY A 120 5.28 5.95 2.51
N VAL A 121 5.56 7.24 2.72
CA VAL A 121 6.25 7.75 3.91
C VAL A 121 5.41 7.54 5.17
N ALA A 122 4.10 7.83 5.13
CA ALA A 122 3.19 7.62 6.24
C ALA A 122 3.08 6.14 6.62
N TRP A 123 3.05 5.25 5.62
CA TRP A 123 3.07 3.80 5.83
C TRP A 123 4.35 3.32 6.49
N CYS A 124 5.51 3.72 5.97
CA CYS A 124 6.80 3.41 6.58
C CYS A 124 6.87 3.93 8.03
N THR A 125 6.34 5.13 8.27
CA THR A 125 6.22 5.71 9.60
C THR A 125 5.31 4.86 10.49
N ALA A 126 4.17 4.38 10.01
CA ALA A 126 3.29 3.48 10.78
C ALA A 126 4.01 2.19 11.17
N LEU A 127 4.77 1.59 10.25
CA LEU A 127 5.60 0.40 10.50
C LEU A 127 6.82 0.67 11.38
N GLY A 128 7.23 1.94 11.54
CA GLY A 128 8.43 2.31 12.30
C GLY A 128 9.73 1.97 11.58
N ILE A 129 9.69 1.99 10.24
CA ILE A 129 10.84 1.78 9.36
C ILE A 129 11.19 3.07 8.63
N THR A 130 12.43 3.20 8.19
CA THR A 130 12.88 4.32 7.35
C THR A 130 12.25 4.18 5.97
N PRO A 131 11.66 5.23 5.37
CA PRO A 131 11.20 5.20 3.97
C PRO A 131 12.35 5.04 2.96
N PRO A 132 12.10 4.60 1.72
CA PRO A 132 13.08 4.71 0.64
C PRO A 132 13.51 6.15 0.41
N GLU A 133 14.79 6.38 0.08
CA GLU A 133 15.33 7.73 -0.13
C GLU A 133 14.65 8.44 -1.31
N GLU A 134 14.16 7.67 -2.29
CA GLU A 134 13.47 8.17 -3.48
C GLU A 134 12.08 8.75 -3.20
N LEU A 135 11.53 8.53 -2.01
CA LEU A 135 10.28 9.15 -1.56
C LEU A 135 10.50 10.51 -0.87
N GLY A 136 11.75 10.92 -0.62
CA GLY A 136 12.13 12.13 0.14
C GLY A 136 12.68 13.29 -0.69
#